data_AF-A0A7V2WE95-F1
#
_entry.id   AF-A0A7V2WE95-F1
#
_cell.length_a   1.000
_cell.length_b   1.000
_cell.length_c   1.000
_cell.angle_alpha   90.00
_cell.angle_beta   90.00
_cell.angle_gamma   90.00
#
_symmetry.space_group_name_H-M   'P 1'
#
loop_
_entity.id
_entity.type
_entity.pdbx_description
1 polymer ?
#
loop_
_entity_poly.entity_id
_entity_poly.type
_entity_poly.pdbx_seq_one_letter_code
_entity_poly.pdbx_strand_id
1 'polypeptide(L)'
;EYGKLLRRKIREHQSYPLKKMLRVRRYRKLMEKGPMKSEGILWVKIARDGSVLSTRMEESTKISILDKAAIQMVEKADPLPPMPKLLVGNDFEFLIKVAFLSPKLN
;
A
#
# COMPACT_ATOMS: atom_id res chain seq x y z
N GLU A 1 -10.46 13.21 -9.69
CA GLU A 1 -9.07 13.73 -9.66
C GLU A 1 -8.33 13.41 -8.36
N TYR A 2 -8.91 13.71 -7.19
CA TYR A 2 -8.32 13.43 -5.87
C TYR A 2 -7.87 11.97 -5.66
N GLY A 3 -8.70 10.98 -6.00
CA GLY A 3 -8.31 9.56 -5.84
C GLY A 3 -7.06 9.15 -6.63
N LYS A 4 -6.76 9.80 -7.75
CA LYS A 4 -5.50 9.58 -8.50
C LYS A 4 -4.31 10.17 -7.73
N LEU A 5 -4.47 11.39 -7.21
CA LEU A 5 -3.46 12.08 -6.41
C LEU A 5 -3.14 11.30 -5.13
N LEU A 6 -4.17 10.83 -4.43
CA LEU A 6 -4.05 10.00 -3.23
C LEU A 6 -3.25 8.72 -3.50
N ARG A 7 -3.63 7.96 -4.55
CA ARG A 7 -2.91 6.75 -4.96
C ARG A 7 -1.47 7.04 -5.35
N ARG A 8 -1.21 8.15 -6.02
CA ARG A 8 0.15 8.57 -6.38
C ARG A 8 0.98 8.82 -5.13
N LYS A 9 0.46 9.59 -4.18
CA LYS A 9 1.18 9.94 -2.95
C LYS A 9 1.56 8.71 -2.15
N ILE A 10 0.64 7.75 -1.98
CA ILE A 10 0.93 6.49 -1.28
C ILE A 10 1.97 5.66 -2.04
N ARG A 11 1.89 5.63 -3.38
CA ARG A 11 2.79 4.85 -4.23
C ARG A 11 4.22 5.39 -4.26
N GLU A 12 4.43 6.68 -4.03
CA GLU A 12 5.78 7.27 -3.88
C GLU A 12 6.61 6.57 -2.79
N HIS A 13 5.95 5.99 -1.79
CA HIS A 13 6.57 5.26 -0.70
C HIS A 13 6.56 3.73 -0.89
N GLN A 14 6.12 3.25 -2.07
CA GLN A 14 6.09 1.83 -2.38
C GLN A 14 7.49 1.23 -2.35
N SER A 15 7.66 0.20 -1.53
CA SER A 15 8.90 -0.58 -1.47
C SER A 15 8.58 -2.06 -1.51
N TYR A 16 9.36 -2.83 -2.28
CA TYR A 16 9.27 -4.28 -2.25
C TYR A 16 10.23 -4.81 -1.18
N PRO A 17 9.76 -5.49 -0.11
CA PRO A 17 10.57 -5.94 1.01
C PRO A 17 11.42 -7.19 0.68
N LEU A 18 12.21 -7.11 -0.39
CA LEU A 18 12.92 -8.23 -1.02
C LEU A 18 13.76 -9.02 -0.01
N LYS A 19 14.58 -8.32 0.80
CA LYS A 19 15.46 -8.94 1.80
C LYS A 19 14.67 -9.77 2.82
N LYS A 20 13.48 -9.31 3.25
CA LYS A 20 12.62 -10.05 4.18
C LYS A 20 12.00 -11.27 3.48
N MET A 21 11.56 -11.10 2.22
CA MET A 21 10.95 -12.19 1.45
C MET A 21 11.94 -13.30 1.10
N LEU A 22 13.18 -12.97 0.73
CA LEU A 22 14.23 -13.94 0.40
C LEU A 22 14.67 -14.80 1.60
N ARG A 23 14.47 -14.32 2.84
CA ARG A 23 14.70 -15.11 4.06
C ARG A 23 13.65 -16.21 4.26
N VAL A 24 12.48 -16.11 3.62
CA VAL A 24 11.43 -17.13 3.69
C VAL A 24 11.59 -18.10 2.52
N ARG A 25 11.96 -19.35 2.82
CA ARG A 25 12.26 -20.40 1.82
C ARG A 25 11.17 -20.54 0.75
N ARG A 26 9.90 -20.47 1.14
CA ARG A 26 8.75 -20.55 0.21
C ARG A 26 8.78 -19.43 -0.85
N TYR A 27 8.94 -18.18 -0.42
CA TYR A 27 8.91 -17.03 -1.34
C TYR A 27 10.17 -16.96 -2.19
N ARG A 28 11.34 -17.30 -1.63
CA ARG A 28 12.57 -17.44 -2.42
C ARG A 28 12.41 -18.41 -3.58
N LYS A 29 11.95 -19.65 -3.33
CA LYS A 29 11.73 -20.66 -4.37
C LYS A 29 10.72 -20.21 -5.44
N LEU A 30 9.71 -19.43 -5.06
CA LEU A 30 8.74 -18.90 -6.02
C LEU A 30 9.37 -17.80 -6.91
N MET A 31 10.17 -16.90 -6.33
CA MET A 31 10.86 -15.84 -7.08
C MET A 31 11.99 -16.36 -7.99
N GLU A 32 12.65 -17.45 -7.61
CA GLU A 32 13.65 -18.14 -8.46
C GLU A 32 13.00 -18.74 -9.73
N LYS A 33 11.71 -19.11 -9.66
CA LYS A 33 10.95 -19.59 -10.81
C LYS A 33 10.42 -18.47 -11.72
N GLY A 34 10.44 -17.23 -11.24
CA GLY A 34 10.01 -16.05 -12.00
C GLY A 34 9.36 -14.96 -11.13
N PRO A 35 8.99 -13.82 -11.73
CA PRO A 35 8.39 -12.71 -11.01
C PRO A 35 7.07 -13.10 -10.34
N MET A 36 6.94 -12.82 -9.05
CA MET A 36 5.70 -12.97 -8.31
C MET A 36 4.84 -11.71 -8.46
N LYS A 37 3.55 -11.91 -8.71
CA LYS A 37 2.54 -10.85 -8.68
C LYS A 37 1.60 -11.07 -7.50
N SER A 38 1.22 -10.00 -6.83
CA SER A 38 0.34 -10.06 -5.67
C SER A 38 -0.37 -8.72 -5.49
N GLU A 39 -1.67 -8.75 -5.19
CA GLU A 39 -2.52 -7.56 -5.10
C GLU A 39 -3.41 -7.66 -3.87
N GLY A 40 -3.80 -6.51 -3.33
CA GLY A 40 -4.72 -6.39 -2.20
C GLY A 40 -5.41 -5.04 -2.16
N ILE A 41 -6.23 -4.82 -1.14
CA ILE A 41 -6.96 -3.57 -0.93
C ILE A 41 -6.65 -3.03 0.46
N LEU A 42 -6.19 -1.78 0.52
CA LEU A 42 -6.08 -1.02 1.76
C LEU A 42 -7.37 -0.24 1.99
N TRP A 43 -7.88 -0.29 3.21
CA TRP A 43 -8.78 0.73 3.72
C TRP A 43 -7.96 1.78 4.45
N VAL A 44 -8.22 3.05 4.16
CA VAL A 44 -7.53 4.19 4.78
C VAL A 44 -8.57 5.22 5.20
N LYS A 45 -8.49 5.66 6.45
CA LYS A 45 -9.26 6.76 7.00
C LYS A 45 -8.36 7.98 7.17
N ILE A 46 -8.77 9.11 6.62
CA ILE A 46 -7.97 10.32 6.52
C ILE A 46 -8.81 11.50 7.03
N ALA A 47 -8.22 12.38 7.81
CA ALA A 47 -8.83 13.64 8.22
C ALA A 47 -8.85 14.65 7.05
N ARG A 48 -9.65 15.71 7.18
CA ARG A 48 -9.78 16.75 6.15
C ARG A 48 -8.45 17.42 5.77
N ASP A 49 -7.55 17.59 6.73
CA ASP A 49 -6.22 18.18 6.54
C ASP A 49 -5.21 17.25 5.83
N GLY A 50 -5.57 15.97 5.67
CA GLY A 50 -4.71 14.95 5.06
C GLY A 50 -4.05 14.01 6.07
N SER A 51 -4.21 14.24 7.37
CA SER A 51 -3.64 13.38 8.41
C SER A 51 -4.25 11.97 8.34
N VAL A 52 -3.41 10.93 8.37
CA VAL A 52 -3.87 9.54 8.39
C VAL A 52 -4.40 9.20 9.78
N LEU A 53 -5.70 8.91 9.88
CA LEU A 53 -6.35 8.54 11.15
C LEU A 53 -6.24 7.03 11.43
N SER A 54 -6.36 6.20 10.39
CA SER A 54 -6.25 4.75 10.52
C SER A 54 -6.02 4.10 9.16
N THR A 55 -5.36 2.94 9.15
CA THR A 55 -5.22 2.12 7.96
C THR A 55 -5.20 0.63 8.31
N ARG A 56 -5.75 -0.19 7.43
CA ARG A 56 -5.71 -1.66 7.52
C ARG A 56 -5.79 -2.28 6.13
N MET A 57 -5.41 -3.55 6.04
CA MET A 57 -5.78 -4.35 4.87
C MET A 57 -7.27 -4.68 4.94
N GLU A 58 -8.02 -4.28 3.92
CA GLU A 58 -9.39 -4.74 3.69
C GLU A 58 -9.36 -6.10 2.97
N GLU A 59 -8.49 -6.23 1.97
CA GLU A 59 -8.19 -7.51 1.31
C GLU A 59 -6.69 -7.79 1.33
N SER A 60 -6.29 -8.89 1.96
CA SER A 60 -4.89 -9.32 2.05
C SER A 60 -4.30 -9.69 0.68
N THR A 61 -3.03 -9.35 0.48
CA THR A 61 -2.19 -9.78 -0.64
C THR A 61 -1.88 -11.28 -0.65
N LYS A 62 -2.34 -12.02 0.38
CA LYS A 62 -1.99 -13.41 0.69
C LYS A 62 -0.51 -13.61 1.07
N ILE A 63 0.23 -12.51 1.22
CA ILE A 63 1.64 -12.48 1.64
C ILE A 63 1.76 -11.46 2.77
N SER A 64 1.84 -11.95 4.01
CA SER A 64 1.86 -11.09 5.21
C SER A 64 2.97 -10.05 5.22
N ILE A 65 4.11 -10.33 4.59
CA ILE A 65 5.22 -9.38 4.44
C ILE A 65 4.83 -8.20 3.53
N LEU A 66 4.04 -8.46 2.47
CA LEU A 66 3.56 -7.43 1.55
C LEU A 66 2.38 -6.65 2.16
N ASP A 67 1.51 -7.29 2.93
CA ASP A 67 0.46 -6.60 3.70
C ASP A 67 1.07 -5.55 4.64
N LYS A 68 2.11 -5.94 5.40
CA LYS A 68 2.85 -5.01 6.26
C LYS A 68 3.52 -3.89 5.46
N ALA A 69 4.10 -4.22 4.30
CA ALA A 69 4.71 -3.20 3.44
C ALA A 69 3.67 -2.22 2.89
N ALA A 70 2.47 -2.68 2.55
CA ALA A 70 1.37 -1.85 2.07
C ALA A 70 0.88 -0.87 3.15
N ILE A 71 0.72 -1.33 4.40
CA ILE A 71 0.38 -0.46 5.53
C ILE A 71 1.48 0.60 5.74
N GLN A 72 2.75 0.19 5.73
CA GLN A 72 3.90 1.10 5.85
C GLN A 72 3.98 2.15 4.74
N MET A 73 3.43 1.88 3.54
CA MET A 73 3.35 2.88 2.48
C MET A 73 2.45 4.05 2.88
N VAL A 74 1.33 3.76 3.54
CA VAL A 74 0.38 4.78 4.00
C VAL A 74 0.97 5.56 5.16
N GLU A 75 1.56 4.87 6.15
CA GLU A 75 2.21 5.50 7.31
C GLU A 75 3.32 6.48 6.88
N LYS A 76 4.13 6.12 5.87
CA LYS A 76 5.18 7.00 5.34
C LYS A 76 4.66 8.14 4.48
N ALA A 77 3.46 7.99 3.93
CA ALA A 77 2.83 8.98 3.09
C ALA A 77 2.06 10.02 3.92
N ASP A 78 1.98 9.86 5.24
CA ASP A 78 1.37 10.83 6.15
C ASP A 78 2.24 12.11 6.26
N PRO A 79 1.69 13.31 6.03
CA PRO A 79 0.30 13.60 5.65
C PRO A 79 0.01 13.37 4.16
N LEU A 80 -1.19 12.85 3.89
CA LEU A 80 -1.75 12.70 2.56
C LEU A 80 -2.30 14.05 2.05
N PRO A 81 -2.65 14.17 0.77
CA PRO A 81 -3.18 15.43 0.23
C PRO A 81 -4.47 15.83 0.95
N PRO A 82 -4.67 17.12 1.28
CA PRO A 82 -5.87 17.59 1.96
C PRO A 82 -7.11 17.39 1.10
N MET A 83 -8.25 17.21 1.76
CA MET A 83 -9.52 16.93 1.09
C MET A 83 -10.01 18.15 0.29
N PRO A 84 -10.57 17.96 -0.92
CA PRO A 84 -11.19 19.04 -1.67
C PRO A 84 -12.27 19.76 -0.85
N LYS A 85 -12.28 21.11 -0.90
CA LYS A 85 -13.22 21.94 -0.13
C LYS A 85 -14.70 21.63 -0.41
N LEU A 86 -15.02 21.09 -1.59
CA LEU A 86 -16.39 20.73 -1.98
C LEU A 86 -16.95 19.51 -1.21
N LEU A 87 -16.09 18.69 -0.62
CA LEU A 87 -16.52 17.55 0.18
C LEU A 87 -16.88 18.03 1.59
N VAL A 88 -18.03 17.60 2.11
CA VAL A 88 -18.49 17.85 3.49
C VAL A 88 -18.03 16.69 4.40
N GLY A 89 -17.80 16.94 5.70
CA GLY A 89 -17.32 15.93 6.67
C GLY A 89 -15.92 16.24 7.22
N ASN A 90 -15.48 15.52 8.26
CA ASN A 90 -14.15 15.77 8.85
C ASN A 90 -13.17 14.61 8.62
N ASP A 91 -13.70 13.45 8.28
CA ASP A 91 -13.00 12.21 8.02
C ASP A 91 -13.55 11.53 6.78
N PHE A 92 -12.67 10.85 6.06
CA PHE A 92 -12.97 10.26 4.77
C PHE A 92 -12.31 8.90 4.65
N GLU A 93 -13.04 7.93 4.10
CA GLU A 93 -12.59 6.56 3.95
C GLU A 93 -12.37 6.21 2.49
N PHE A 94 -11.26 5.55 2.19
CA PHE A 94 -10.89 5.16 0.83
C PHE A 94 -10.46 3.70 0.77
N LEU A 95 -10.91 3.03 -0.29
CA LEU A 95 -10.37 1.74 -0.70
C LEU A 95 -9.33 1.94 -1.79
N ILE A 96 -8.10 1.52 -1.51
CA ILE A 96 -6.94 1.70 -2.38
C ILE A 96 -6.39 0.34 -2.77
N LYS A 97 -6.48 0.03 -4.07
CA LYS A 97 -5.84 -1.15 -4.63
C LYS A 97 -4.31 -0.98 -4.59
N VAL A 98 -3.64 -1.97 -4.01
CA VAL A 98 -2.17 -2.11 -4.03
C VAL A 98 -1.78 -3.31 -4.85
N ALA A 99 -0.68 -3.18 -5.60
CA ALA A 99 -0.14 -4.24 -6.44
C ALA A 99 1.37 -4.27 -6.31
N PHE A 100 1.92 -5.46 -6.10
CA PHE A 100 3.34 -5.73 -6.02
C PHE A 100 3.75 -6.67 -7.15
N LEU A 101 4.87 -6.33 -7.78
CA LEU A 101 5.58 -7.20 -8.71
C LEU A 101 6.97 -7.41 -8.12
N SER A 102 7.38 -8.67 -7.91
CA SER A 102 8.73 -8.95 -7.45
C SER A 102 9.74 -8.56 -8.52
N PRO A 103 10.92 -8.05 -8.14
CA PRO A 103 12.03 -7.93 -9.07
C PRO A 103 12.45 -9.32 -9.55
N LYS A 104 13.09 -9.37 -10.72
CA LYS A 104 13.77 -10.58 -11.18
C LYS A 104 14.99 -10.82 -10.29
N LEU A 105 15.22 -12.08 -9.91
CA LEU A 105 16.47 -12.50 -9.29
C LEU A 105 17.43 -12.78 -10.45
N ASN A 106 18.45 -11.94 -10.61
CA ASN A 106 19.57 -12.18 -11.51
C ASN A 106 20.63 -13.04 -10.82
#